data_AF-A0A1D2S4R5-F1
#
_entry.id   AF-A0A1D2S4R5-F1
#
_cell.length_a   1.000
_cell.length_b   1.000
_cell.length_c   1.000
_cell.angle_alpha   90.00
_cell.angle_beta   90.00
_cell.angle_gamma   90.00
#
_symmetry.space_group_name_H-M   'P 1'
#
loop_
_entity.id
_entity.type
_entity.pdbx_description
1 polymer ?
#
loop_
_entity_poly.entity_id
_entity_poly.type
_entity_poly.pdbx_seq_one_letter_code
_entity_poly.pdbx_strand_id
1 'polypeptide(L)'
;MPLPRRTFTRLLLALFALLMLAMLGLRLHWQPLVRQEGQGSGAMLLAPMIGVVEPCIALPGHTEPEPAASAPGAQRLREDCTGKTGSAAALVEATLAQLQPLAPPEDSGYPLGYTLPVPLLQLFKAQGQDWVIDEERVQRVARTIHESARPLILYLFATHVSAHAPIEPVLARDPDNLAQTRDGPLPVDRYHGEPLYPWTLARTDNTLTARRVQAARAVLGAVCELPPGDRTKIRGVTLLGELQQMFPHFETGRGFALPYRVSDYSASSVAGFRDYLRAQFADVARLNQATGAAYASFDEVQPPSRDIRSERLAHYTEHMDSWAHGILPISGWAWVPERTNDLWVQVYRNGGFLGRVKVNQGRQDVLQAKPELHDANTGWRLDMDFRKLPVGLHRITAMLELAPGQLVPLGSRDIAIMDRTQRTPQPQAQQPLPPSAAAPAGLQGHVDIPEQLQSYYYNPLAPLWLAFRRQQVAQYLHYFDQVVAQSCLRDTPRYTHQILPQANPGWDQNKFAVGDTLRTQGDLRLGVSLYGNASYDPDTAKWLGSNGQHAYGITEFHPLRAMNASELRRTLSLHGRRGAKFLSFFLEPTWQGQAVEQAHNAFSFDPDNPQFGSAALYRSMQELLQPAPVR
;
A
#
# COMPACT_ATOMS: atom_id res chain seq x y z
N MET A 1 -20.21 -66.13 -14.64
CA MET A 1 -21.68 -66.04 -14.52
C MET A 1 -22.11 -64.59 -14.76
N PRO A 2 -22.86 -64.26 -15.83
CA PRO A 2 -23.36 -62.92 -16.03
C PRO A 2 -24.58 -62.68 -15.14
N LEU A 3 -24.58 -61.60 -14.36
CA LEU A 3 -25.73 -61.20 -13.55
C LEU A 3 -26.97 -60.99 -14.45
N PRO A 4 -28.15 -61.48 -14.07
CA PRO A 4 -29.34 -61.41 -14.91
C PRO A 4 -29.68 -59.95 -15.24
N ARG A 5 -30.05 -59.68 -16.50
CA ARG A 5 -30.35 -58.32 -17.02
C ARG A 5 -31.26 -57.50 -16.10
N ARG A 6 -32.22 -58.14 -15.42
CA ARG A 6 -33.14 -57.49 -14.48
C ARG A 6 -32.47 -56.96 -13.20
N THR A 7 -31.42 -57.61 -12.70
CA THR A 7 -30.63 -57.10 -11.55
C THR A 7 -29.74 -55.93 -11.95
N PHE A 8 -29.19 -55.94 -13.17
CA PHE A 8 -28.39 -54.82 -13.67
C PHE A 8 -29.22 -53.56 -13.89
N THR A 9 -30.43 -53.69 -14.44
CA THR A 9 -31.35 -52.55 -14.61
C THR A 9 -31.83 -51.99 -13.26
N ARG A 10 -32.06 -52.84 -12.26
CA ARG A 10 -32.43 -52.40 -10.89
C ARG A 10 -31.27 -51.70 -10.18
N LEU A 11 -30.03 -52.17 -10.36
CA LEU A 11 -28.84 -51.51 -9.83
C LEU A 11 -28.61 -50.14 -10.48
N LEU A 12 -28.81 -50.03 -11.80
CA LEU A 12 -28.72 -48.75 -12.52
C LEU A 12 -29.81 -47.77 -12.10
N LEU A 13 -31.05 -48.23 -11.91
CA LEU A 13 -32.15 -47.39 -11.40
C LEU A 13 -31.90 -46.94 -9.96
N ALA A 14 -31.34 -47.80 -9.11
CA ALA A 14 -30.96 -47.44 -7.74
C ALA A 14 -29.79 -46.44 -7.71
N LEU A 15 -28.77 -46.62 -8.57
CA LEU A 15 -27.66 -45.67 -8.72
C LEU A 15 -28.14 -44.32 -9.27
N PHE A 16 -29.08 -44.32 -10.22
CA PHE A 16 -29.66 -43.12 -10.79
C PHE A 16 -30.54 -42.38 -9.76
N ALA A 17 -31.30 -43.11 -8.95
CA ALA A 17 -32.06 -42.53 -7.84
C ALA A 17 -31.14 -41.95 -6.75
N LEU A 18 -30.02 -42.61 -6.43
CA LEU A 18 -28.98 -42.11 -5.53
C LEU A 18 -28.26 -40.87 -6.09
N LEU A 19 -27.97 -40.84 -7.38
CA LEU A 19 -27.40 -39.66 -8.07
C LEU A 19 -28.39 -38.50 -8.15
N MET A 20 -29.68 -38.77 -8.36
CA MET A 20 -30.74 -37.76 -8.34
C MET A 20 -30.99 -37.23 -6.92
N LEU A 21 -30.94 -38.07 -5.88
CA LEU A 21 -31.02 -37.65 -4.48
C LEU A 21 -29.75 -36.91 -4.03
N ALA A 22 -28.57 -37.29 -4.52
CA ALA A 22 -27.33 -36.55 -4.32
C ALA A 22 -27.37 -35.21 -5.04
N MET A 23 -27.91 -35.13 -6.27
CA MET A 23 -28.11 -33.86 -6.99
C MET A 23 -29.23 -33.02 -6.39
N LEU A 24 -30.27 -33.60 -5.80
CA LEU A 24 -31.29 -32.86 -5.04
C LEU A 24 -30.73 -32.39 -3.69
N GLY A 25 -29.89 -33.18 -3.02
CA GLY A 25 -29.17 -32.79 -1.81
C GLY A 25 -28.14 -31.69 -2.09
N LEU A 26 -27.42 -31.77 -3.21
CA LEU A 26 -26.54 -30.71 -3.69
C LEU A 26 -27.33 -29.47 -4.15
N ARG A 27 -28.53 -29.61 -4.74
CA ARG A 27 -29.40 -28.46 -5.10
C ARG A 27 -30.16 -27.87 -3.91
N LEU A 28 -30.47 -28.64 -2.87
CA LEU A 28 -31.05 -28.17 -1.61
C LEU A 28 -29.97 -27.61 -0.66
N HIS A 29 -28.69 -27.90 -0.89
CA HIS A 29 -27.54 -27.16 -0.35
C HIS A 29 -26.99 -26.06 -1.29
N TRP A 30 -27.56 -25.94 -2.49
CA TRP A 30 -27.42 -24.79 -3.40
C TRP A 30 -28.73 -24.00 -3.49
N GLN A 31 -29.37 -23.76 -2.34
CA GLN A 31 -29.93 -22.42 -2.21
C GLN A 31 -28.73 -21.48 -2.18
N PRO A 32 -28.73 -20.39 -2.96
CA PRO A 32 -27.75 -19.36 -2.72
C PRO A 32 -28.08 -18.88 -1.30
N LEU A 33 -27.28 -19.33 -0.33
CA LEU A 33 -26.98 -18.54 0.84
C LEU A 33 -26.28 -17.28 0.30
N VAL A 34 -27.04 -16.41 -0.37
CA VAL A 34 -27.08 -15.01 -0.03
C VAL A 34 -27.56 -14.99 1.42
N ARG A 35 -26.68 -15.42 2.33
CA ARG A 35 -26.55 -14.73 3.59
C ARG A 35 -26.33 -13.31 3.12
N GLN A 36 -27.30 -12.44 3.41
CA GLN A 36 -27.02 -11.02 3.48
C GLN A 36 -25.66 -10.91 4.17
N GLU A 37 -24.63 -10.55 3.39
CA GLU A 37 -23.34 -10.18 3.95
C GLU A 37 -23.68 -9.24 5.09
N GLY A 38 -23.32 -9.63 6.32
CA GLY A 38 -23.75 -8.94 7.51
C GLY A 38 -23.51 -7.46 7.31
N GLN A 39 -24.59 -6.68 7.33
CA GLN A 39 -24.52 -5.24 7.45
C GLN A 39 -23.69 -4.97 8.70
N GLY A 40 -22.42 -4.61 8.53
CA GLY A 40 -21.68 -3.97 9.60
C GLY A 40 -22.51 -2.75 9.99
N SER A 41 -22.99 -2.73 11.24
CA SER A 41 -24.03 -1.82 11.73
C SER A 41 -23.52 -0.39 11.95
N GLY A 42 -22.92 0.23 10.92
CA GLY A 42 -22.54 1.64 10.94
C GLY A 42 -22.10 2.13 9.58
N ALA A 43 -22.53 3.35 9.22
CA ALA A 43 -22.05 4.06 8.04
C ALA A 43 -20.52 4.22 8.09
N MET A 44 -19.86 4.06 6.94
CA MET A 44 -18.42 4.32 6.78
C MET A 44 -18.12 5.79 7.14
N LEU A 45 -17.15 6.02 8.02
CA LEU A 45 -16.73 7.36 8.41
C LEU A 45 -15.89 8.01 7.28
N LEU A 46 -16.24 9.21 6.84
CA LEU A 46 -15.30 10.03 6.07
C LEU A 46 -14.47 10.87 7.04
N ALA A 47 -13.16 10.71 7.00
CA ALA A 47 -12.24 11.31 7.97
C ALA A 47 -11.07 11.96 7.22
N PRO A 48 -11.28 13.09 6.51
CA PRO A 48 -10.19 13.78 5.83
C PRO A 48 -9.05 14.11 6.80
N MET A 49 -7.82 13.96 6.33
CA MET A 49 -6.64 14.43 7.03
C MET A 49 -6.45 15.90 6.68
N ILE A 50 -6.57 16.76 7.69
CA ILE A 50 -6.46 18.21 7.57
C ILE A 50 -5.04 18.61 7.98
N GLY A 51 -4.42 19.54 7.24
CA GLY A 51 -3.08 20.09 7.54
C GLY A 51 -3.03 20.95 8.81
N VAL A 52 -3.34 20.38 9.98
CA VAL A 52 -3.37 21.10 11.27
C VAL A 52 -2.03 21.11 12.00
N VAL A 53 -1.08 20.28 11.56
CA VAL A 53 0.17 20.07 12.29
C VAL A 53 1.00 21.36 12.31
N GLU A 54 1.37 21.87 11.15
CA GLU A 54 2.21 23.06 11.03
C GLU A 54 1.53 24.34 11.57
N PRO A 55 0.27 24.65 11.22
CA PRO A 55 -0.35 25.89 11.65
C PRO A 55 -0.81 25.89 13.12
N CYS A 56 -0.89 24.74 13.80
CA CYS A 56 -1.46 24.68 15.16
C CYS A 56 -0.68 23.80 16.15
N ILE A 57 -0.21 22.62 15.76
CA ILE A 57 0.39 21.66 16.71
C ILE A 57 1.89 21.91 16.89
N ALA A 58 2.64 22.04 15.80
CA ALA A 58 4.10 22.15 15.80
C ALA A 58 4.62 23.57 16.07
N LEU A 59 3.73 24.56 16.21
CA LEU A 59 4.11 25.93 16.53
C LEU A 59 4.91 26.02 17.85
N PRO A 60 5.98 26.83 17.91
CA PRO A 60 6.66 27.12 19.17
C PRO A 60 5.68 27.66 20.23
N GLY A 61 5.98 27.47 21.52
CA GLY A 61 5.37 28.30 22.56
C GLY A 61 5.71 29.78 22.34
N HIS A 62 4.92 30.71 22.90
CA HIS A 62 4.99 32.18 22.70
C HIS A 62 6.34 32.90 22.99
N THR A 63 7.48 32.22 22.94
CA THR A 63 8.79 32.69 23.38
C THR A 63 9.83 32.85 22.28
N GLU A 64 9.53 32.52 21.01
CA GLU A 64 10.46 32.76 19.88
C GLU A 64 10.02 33.97 19.03
N PRO A 65 10.96 34.83 18.56
CA PRO A 65 10.62 36.04 17.80
C PRO A 65 9.98 35.72 16.45
N GLU A 66 8.99 36.53 16.08
CA GLU A 66 8.21 36.41 14.83
C GLU A 66 9.08 36.45 13.56
N PRO A 67 8.73 35.67 12.51
CA PRO A 67 9.04 36.08 11.15
C PRO A 67 8.25 37.35 10.84
N ALA A 68 8.96 38.44 10.55
CA ALA A 68 8.34 39.68 10.11
C ALA A 68 7.56 39.43 8.81
N ALA A 69 6.25 39.75 8.81
CA ALA A 69 5.27 39.63 7.72
C ALA A 69 4.35 38.38 7.70
N SER A 70 3.73 38.00 8.83
CA SER A 70 2.55 37.11 8.79
C SER A 70 1.29 37.92 8.41
N ALA A 71 0.43 37.40 7.52
CA ALA A 71 -0.88 38.01 7.26
C ALA A 71 -1.74 38.06 8.55
N PRO A 72 -2.59 39.09 8.76
CA PRO A 72 -3.38 39.25 10.00
C PRO A 72 -4.29 38.07 10.37
N GLY A 73 -4.70 37.26 9.39
CA GLY A 73 -5.47 36.03 9.61
C GLY A 73 -4.61 34.88 10.15
N ALA A 74 -3.37 34.74 9.67
CA ALA A 74 -2.43 33.73 10.14
C ALA A 74 -1.96 34.00 11.58
N GLN A 75 -1.83 35.27 11.96
CA GLN A 75 -1.49 35.67 13.33
C GLN A 75 -2.60 35.31 14.32
N ARG A 76 -3.86 35.61 13.98
CA ARG A 76 -5.02 35.21 14.81
C ARG A 76 -5.16 33.69 14.92
N LEU A 77 -5.02 32.95 13.82
CA LEU A 77 -5.03 31.49 13.85
C LEU A 77 -3.95 30.93 14.79
N ARG A 78 -2.74 31.50 14.71
CA ARG A 78 -1.63 31.13 15.59
C ARG A 78 -1.96 31.39 17.06
N GLU A 79 -2.54 32.55 17.38
CA GLU A 79 -2.98 32.89 18.75
C GLU A 79 -4.03 31.89 19.25
N ASP A 80 -5.03 31.55 18.43
CA ASP A 80 -6.09 30.60 18.78
C ASP A 80 -5.56 29.17 18.97
N CYS A 81 -4.50 28.80 18.25
CA CYS A 81 -3.90 27.47 18.33
C CYS A 81 -2.79 27.33 19.39
N THR A 82 -2.32 28.42 19.99
CA THR A 82 -1.18 28.41 20.93
C THR A 82 -1.58 28.80 22.36
N GLY A 83 -0.63 28.66 23.30
CA GLY A 83 -0.86 28.91 24.72
C GLY A 83 -1.61 27.79 25.43
N LYS A 84 -1.83 27.95 26.75
CA LYS A 84 -2.33 26.89 27.65
C LYS A 84 -3.72 26.35 27.29
N THR A 85 -4.50 27.10 26.53
CA THR A 85 -5.84 26.74 26.06
C THR A 85 -5.90 26.51 24.54
N GLY A 86 -4.81 26.72 23.81
CA GLY A 86 -4.84 26.66 22.35
C GLY A 86 -5.04 25.26 21.82
N SER A 87 -5.80 25.12 20.73
CA SER A 87 -6.06 23.83 20.07
C SER A 87 -6.34 24.03 18.58
N ALA A 88 -6.28 22.96 17.78
CA ALA A 88 -6.67 23.00 16.37
C ALA A 88 -8.19 22.77 16.16
N ALA A 89 -9.00 22.62 17.21
CA ALA A 89 -10.39 22.21 17.08
C ALA A 89 -11.23 23.19 16.27
N ALA A 90 -11.03 24.50 16.47
CA ALA A 90 -11.72 25.52 15.71
C ALA A 90 -11.34 25.47 14.22
N LEU A 91 -10.07 25.26 13.90
CA LEU A 91 -9.60 25.14 12.51
C LEU A 91 -10.20 23.91 11.82
N VAL A 92 -10.25 22.78 12.53
CA VAL A 92 -10.93 21.56 12.06
C VAL A 92 -12.41 21.85 11.76
N GLU A 93 -13.13 22.50 12.68
CA GLU A 93 -14.54 22.81 12.48
C GLU A 93 -14.76 23.79 11.32
N ALA A 94 -13.98 24.88 11.26
CA ALA A 94 -14.06 25.87 10.18
C ALA A 94 -13.85 25.25 8.80
N THR A 95 -12.96 24.25 8.72
CA THR A 95 -12.69 23.52 7.48
C THR A 95 -13.83 22.57 7.12
N LEU A 96 -14.30 21.76 8.07
CA LEU A 96 -15.29 20.71 7.79
C LEU A 96 -16.72 21.23 7.66
N ALA A 97 -17.04 22.36 8.28
CA ALA A 97 -18.35 23.00 8.14
C ALA A 97 -18.67 23.39 6.69
N GLN A 98 -17.65 23.58 5.83
CA GLN A 98 -17.84 23.85 4.41
C GLN A 98 -18.36 22.63 3.62
N LEU A 99 -18.01 21.42 4.08
CA LEU A 99 -18.43 20.16 3.47
C LEU A 99 -19.71 19.62 4.12
N GLN A 100 -19.77 19.64 5.45
CA GLN A 100 -20.91 19.14 6.23
C GLN A 100 -21.12 20.00 7.49
N PRO A 101 -21.94 21.07 7.41
CA PRO A 101 -22.20 21.97 8.53
C PRO A 101 -23.06 21.33 9.63
N LEU A 102 -23.92 20.36 9.26
CA LEU A 102 -24.75 19.60 10.18
C LEU A 102 -24.48 18.12 9.98
N ALA A 103 -24.29 17.37 11.08
CA ALA A 103 -24.18 15.93 11.02
C ALA A 103 -25.46 15.33 10.38
N PRO A 104 -25.33 14.29 9.54
CA PRO A 104 -26.50 13.66 8.97
C PRO A 104 -27.29 12.94 10.07
N PRO A 105 -28.61 12.75 9.90
CA PRO A 105 -29.38 11.86 10.77
C PRO A 105 -28.70 10.48 10.89
N GLU A 106 -28.86 9.83 12.05
CA GLU A 106 -28.37 8.45 12.26
C GLU A 106 -28.81 7.53 11.11
N ASP A 107 -27.90 6.65 10.69
CA ASP A 107 -28.08 5.71 9.57
C ASP A 107 -28.37 6.33 8.19
N SER A 108 -28.14 7.63 8.00
CA SER A 108 -28.24 8.31 6.71
C SER A 108 -26.92 8.96 6.29
N GLY A 109 -26.60 8.89 5.00
CA GLY A 109 -25.38 9.51 4.45
C GLY A 109 -24.06 8.96 5.02
N TYR A 110 -23.01 9.77 4.91
CA TYR A 110 -21.71 9.47 5.52
C TYR A 110 -21.44 10.48 6.65
N PRO A 111 -21.16 10.03 7.89
CA PRO A 111 -20.72 10.93 8.92
C PRO A 111 -19.35 11.52 8.56
N LEU A 112 -19.18 12.83 8.75
CA LEU A 112 -17.91 13.52 8.54
C LEU A 112 -17.17 13.75 9.87
N GLY A 113 -16.03 13.09 9.99
CA GLY A 113 -15.02 13.28 11.03
C GLY A 113 -13.75 13.91 10.47
N TYR A 114 -12.62 13.59 11.10
CA TYR A 114 -11.29 13.96 10.61
C TYR A 114 -10.23 12.92 10.97
N THR A 115 -9.14 12.89 10.23
CA THR A 115 -7.92 12.20 10.65
C THR A 115 -7.01 13.24 11.31
N LEU A 116 -6.60 12.97 12.55
CA LEU A 116 -5.66 13.82 13.29
C LEU A 116 -4.25 13.25 13.15
N PRO A 117 -3.42 13.77 12.24
CA PRO A 117 -2.02 13.36 12.13
C PRO A 117 -1.22 13.92 13.30
N VAL A 118 -0.47 13.04 13.95
CA VAL A 118 0.43 13.39 15.06
C VAL A 118 1.84 12.90 14.71
N PRO A 119 2.68 13.74 14.07
CA PRO A 119 4.04 13.35 13.74
C PRO A 119 4.87 13.19 15.01
N LEU A 120 5.16 11.95 15.37
CA LEU A 120 5.72 11.61 16.67
C LEU A 120 7.06 12.32 16.93
N LEU A 121 7.91 12.46 15.90
CA LEU A 121 9.20 13.12 16.05
C LEU A 121 9.08 14.65 16.16
N GLN A 122 8.01 15.26 15.67
CA GLN A 122 7.74 16.69 15.89
C GLN A 122 7.39 17.02 17.33
N LEU A 123 7.11 16.03 18.18
CA LEU A 123 6.82 16.25 19.59
C LEU A 123 8.08 16.46 20.44
N PHE A 124 9.26 16.45 19.85
CA PHE A 124 10.51 16.69 20.55
C PHE A 124 10.99 18.14 20.41
N LYS A 125 11.55 18.66 21.50
CA LYS A 125 12.33 19.90 21.52
C LYS A 125 13.71 19.65 22.11
N ALA A 126 14.66 20.48 21.68
CA ALA A 126 16.01 20.45 22.23
C ALA A 126 15.99 20.98 23.67
N GLN A 127 16.70 20.29 24.57
CA GLN A 127 16.98 20.74 25.93
C GLN A 127 18.45 20.48 26.26
N GLY A 128 19.29 21.50 26.09
CA GLY A 128 20.74 21.33 26.19
C GLY A 128 21.26 20.43 25.07
N GLN A 129 21.94 19.34 25.43
CA GLN A 129 22.43 18.32 24.48
C GLN A 129 21.44 17.16 24.26
N ASP A 130 20.29 17.20 24.95
CA ASP A 130 19.31 16.11 24.93
C ASP A 130 18.01 16.54 24.23
N TRP A 131 17.15 15.55 23.98
CA TRP A 131 15.83 15.75 23.38
C TRP A 131 14.74 15.28 24.33
N VAL A 132 13.79 16.16 24.60
CA VAL A 132 12.65 15.90 25.49
C VAL A 132 11.33 16.11 24.79
N ILE A 133 10.28 15.50 25.31
CA ILE A 133 8.92 15.74 24.84
C ILE A 133 8.54 17.19 25.13
N ASP A 134 7.99 17.87 24.13
CA ASP A 134 7.34 19.14 24.29
C ASP A 134 5.90 18.91 24.76
N GLU A 135 5.72 18.89 26.09
CA GLU A 135 4.43 18.64 26.74
C GLU A 135 3.33 19.57 26.22
N GLU A 136 3.65 20.82 25.86
CA GLU A 136 2.65 21.74 25.32
C GLU A 136 2.12 21.29 23.95
N ARG A 137 2.98 20.76 23.07
CA ARG A 137 2.55 20.19 21.78
C ARG A 137 1.66 18.96 21.99
N VAL A 138 2.00 18.11 22.96
CA VAL A 138 1.19 16.95 23.35
C VAL A 138 -0.17 17.38 23.88
N GLN A 139 -0.22 18.38 24.75
CA GLN A 139 -1.47 18.89 25.32
C GLN A 139 -2.35 19.59 24.27
N ARG A 140 -1.77 20.25 23.26
CA ARG A 140 -2.55 20.77 22.11
C ARG A 140 -3.24 19.66 21.32
N VAL A 141 -2.60 18.51 21.14
CA VAL A 141 -3.23 17.33 20.52
C VAL A 141 -4.42 16.86 21.37
N ALA A 142 -4.23 16.70 22.68
CA ALA A 142 -5.30 16.28 23.59
C ALA A 142 -6.47 17.28 23.64
N ARG A 143 -6.19 18.59 23.71
CA ARG A 143 -7.22 19.65 23.67
C ARG A 143 -7.96 19.67 22.34
N THR A 144 -7.28 19.44 21.21
CA THR A 144 -7.93 19.32 19.90
C THR A 144 -8.95 18.19 19.89
N ILE A 145 -8.61 17.04 20.51
CA ILE A 145 -9.56 15.93 20.68
C ILE A 145 -10.69 16.31 21.62
N HIS A 146 -10.40 16.95 22.75
CA HIS A 146 -11.41 17.37 23.72
C HIS A 146 -12.44 18.34 23.12
N GLU A 147 -11.98 19.39 22.45
CA GLU A 147 -12.81 20.50 22.00
C GLU A 147 -13.53 20.23 20.68
N SER A 148 -13.00 19.33 19.84
CA SER A 148 -13.72 18.94 18.61
C SER A 148 -14.95 18.10 18.95
N ALA A 149 -16.10 18.46 18.38
CA ALA A 149 -17.32 17.66 18.50
C ALA A 149 -17.33 16.45 17.54
N ARG A 150 -16.41 16.40 16.56
CA ARG A 150 -16.45 15.43 15.47
C ARG A 150 -15.73 14.13 15.85
N PRO A 151 -16.19 12.97 15.33
CA PRO A 151 -15.43 11.73 15.44
C PRO A 151 -14.09 11.84 14.70
N LEU A 152 -13.08 11.10 15.15
CA LEU A 152 -11.76 11.13 14.52
C LEU A 152 -11.09 9.77 14.37
N ILE A 153 -10.12 9.73 13.46
CA ILE A 153 -9.07 8.72 13.40
C ILE A 153 -7.78 9.34 13.93
N LEU A 154 -7.21 8.77 14.99
CA LEU A 154 -5.93 9.23 15.53
C LEU A 154 -4.79 8.60 14.73
N TYR A 155 -3.96 9.39 14.07
CA TYR A 155 -2.85 8.88 13.28
C TYR A 155 -1.51 9.17 13.97
N LEU A 156 -0.90 8.13 14.55
CA LEU A 156 0.44 8.20 15.15
C LEU A 156 1.50 8.12 14.03
N PHE A 157 1.77 9.26 13.39
CA PHE A 157 2.61 9.39 12.19
C PHE A 157 4.10 9.26 12.51
N ALA A 158 4.79 8.39 11.77
CA ALA A 158 6.23 8.13 11.87
C ALA A 158 6.80 7.51 10.58
N THR A 159 6.50 8.15 9.44
CA THR A 159 6.86 7.65 8.11
C THR A 159 8.35 7.85 7.79
N HIS A 160 8.75 7.48 6.57
CA HIS A 160 10.06 7.79 6.00
C HIS A 160 10.17 9.23 5.46
N VAL A 161 9.06 9.82 5.02
CA VAL A 161 9.02 11.23 4.58
C VAL A 161 9.09 12.12 5.82
N SER A 162 9.97 13.11 5.77
CA SER A 162 10.22 14.05 6.85
C SER A 162 8.93 14.74 7.27
N ALA A 163 8.72 14.83 8.58
CA ALA A 163 7.75 15.77 9.13
C ALA A 163 8.37 17.14 9.41
N HIS A 164 9.59 17.40 8.95
CA HIS A 164 10.45 18.53 9.31
C HIS A 164 10.77 18.62 10.81
N ALA A 165 10.84 17.48 11.50
CA ALA A 165 11.13 17.49 12.93
C ALA A 165 12.62 17.79 13.17
N PRO A 166 12.97 18.76 14.04
CA PRO A 166 14.37 19.11 14.30
C PRO A 166 15.26 17.96 14.80
N ILE A 167 14.65 16.90 15.36
CA ILE A 167 15.35 15.69 15.83
C ILE A 167 15.72 14.73 14.69
N GLU A 168 15.06 14.77 13.53
CA GLU A 168 15.30 13.83 12.43
C GLU A 168 16.75 13.87 11.92
N PRO A 169 17.37 15.03 11.62
CA PRO A 169 18.77 15.08 11.20
C PRO A 169 19.74 14.59 12.29
N VAL A 170 19.35 14.67 13.57
CA VAL A 170 20.17 14.16 14.67
C VAL A 170 20.11 12.64 14.73
N LEU A 171 18.92 12.05 14.64
CA LEU A 171 18.71 10.61 14.62
C LEU A 171 19.36 9.95 13.40
N ALA A 172 19.35 10.63 12.25
CA ALA A 172 19.96 10.13 11.01
C ALA A 172 21.50 10.06 11.04
N ARG A 173 22.17 10.69 12.03
CA ARG A 173 23.63 10.56 12.20
C ARG A 173 24.04 9.20 12.75
N ASP A 174 23.12 8.52 13.42
CA ASP A 174 23.33 7.19 13.96
C ASP A 174 22.97 6.15 12.87
N PRO A 175 23.96 5.42 12.31
CA PRO A 175 23.70 4.43 11.26
C PRO A 175 22.82 3.26 11.75
N ASP A 176 22.66 3.04 13.06
CA ASP A 176 21.74 2.03 13.61
C ASP A 176 20.26 2.43 13.48
N ASN A 177 19.98 3.68 13.11
CA ASN A 177 18.64 4.16 12.78
C ASN A 177 18.33 4.09 11.28
N LEU A 178 19.32 3.79 10.43
CA LEU A 178 19.17 3.81 8.98
C LEU A 178 19.16 2.39 8.41
N ALA A 179 18.25 2.17 7.46
CA ALA A 179 18.14 0.95 6.70
C ALA A 179 19.40 0.78 5.84
N GLN A 180 19.92 -0.44 5.81
CA GLN A 180 21.20 -0.70 5.15
C GLN A 180 21.03 -1.56 3.91
N THR A 181 21.71 -1.21 2.83
CA THR A 181 21.93 -2.15 1.72
C THR A 181 23.19 -2.97 1.98
N ARG A 182 23.53 -3.89 1.08
CA ARG A 182 24.83 -4.59 1.12
C ARG A 182 26.04 -3.64 1.09
N ASP A 183 25.87 -2.41 0.63
CA ASP A 183 26.93 -1.41 0.48
C ASP A 183 27.04 -0.49 1.72
N GLY A 184 26.15 -0.67 2.71
CA GLY A 184 26.09 0.13 3.94
C GLY A 184 24.77 0.89 4.13
N PRO A 185 24.71 1.78 5.13
CA PRO A 185 23.54 2.63 5.40
C PRO A 185 23.11 3.44 4.19
N LEU A 186 21.81 3.46 3.91
CA LEU A 186 21.24 4.31 2.88
C LEU A 186 21.37 5.79 3.28
N PRO A 187 21.74 6.67 2.34
CA PRO A 187 21.72 8.10 2.59
C PRO A 187 20.28 8.63 2.66
N VAL A 188 20.10 9.81 3.25
CA VAL A 188 18.85 10.57 3.14
C VAL A 188 18.60 10.89 1.67
N ASP A 189 17.41 10.56 1.20
CA ASP A 189 16.96 10.73 -0.18
C ASP A 189 15.90 11.85 -0.27
N ARG A 190 15.23 11.98 -1.40
CA ARG A 190 14.08 12.86 -1.58
C ARG A 190 12.88 12.13 -2.16
N TYR A 191 11.70 12.61 -1.81
CA TYR A 191 10.43 12.17 -2.39
C TYR A 191 9.51 13.38 -2.59
N HIS A 192 9.17 13.69 -3.84
CA HIS A 192 8.40 14.89 -4.20
C HIS A 192 9.00 16.20 -3.66
N GLY A 193 10.34 16.28 -3.61
CA GLY A 193 11.08 17.44 -3.09
C GLY A 193 11.39 17.35 -1.60
N GLU A 194 10.63 16.57 -0.83
CA GLU A 194 10.79 16.46 0.61
C GLU A 194 11.90 15.49 1.03
N PRO A 195 12.63 15.76 2.13
CA PRO A 195 13.61 14.81 2.65
C PRO A 195 12.95 13.48 3.01
N LEU A 196 13.57 12.39 2.58
CA LEU A 196 13.15 11.04 2.87
C LEU A 196 14.26 10.32 3.64
N TYR A 197 13.98 10.00 4.89
CA TYR A 197 14.91 9.31 5.76
C TYR A 197 14.67 7.79 5.67
N PRO A 198 15.70 7.01 5.32
CA PRO A 198 15.56 5.56 5.17
C PRO A 198 15.60 4.89 6.55
N TRP A 199 14.64 5.19 7.43
CA TRP A 199 14.57 4.62 8.77
C TRP A 199 14.58 3.09 8.75
N THR A 200 15.43 2.45 9.55
CA THR A 200 15.44 0.98 9.64
C THR A 200 14.23 0.46 10.41
N LEU A 201 13.78 -0.72 9.99
CA LEU A 201 12.72 -1.51 10.61
C LEU A 201 13.26 -2.85 11.15
N ALA A 202 14.59 -3.05 11.08
CA ALA A 202 15.22 -4.32 11.36
C ALA A 202 15.17 -4.74 12.83
N ARG A 203 15.06 -3.76 13.73
CA ARG A 203 15.13 -3.93 15.18
C ARG A 203 14.34 -2.83 15.90
N THR A 204 13.96 -3.08 17.14
CA THR A 204 13.15 -2.14 17.96
C THR A 204 13.94 -1.51 19.12
N ASP A 205 15.19 -1.93 19.31
CA ASP A 205 16.11 -1.50 20.37
C ASP A 205 17.18 -0.52 19.82
N ASN A 206 16.74 0.48 19.08
CA ASN A 206 17.56 1.61 18.63
C ASN A 206 16.99 2.95 19.08
N THR A 207 17.80 4.01 18.94
CA THR A 207 17.44 5.35 19.45
C THR A 207 16.21 5.93 18.75
N LEU A 208 16.06 5.73 17.43
CA LEU A 208 14.86 6.13 16.69
C LEU A 208 13.59 5.49 17.27
N THR A 209 13.59 4.16 17.45
CA THR A 209 12.41 3.46 17.94
C THR A 209 12.09 3.87 19.38
N ALA A 210 13.11 4.05 20.22
CA ALA A 210 12.92 4.56 21.58
C ALA A 210 12.25 5.94 21.59
N ARG A 211 12.66 6.88 20.72
CA ARG A 211 12.03 8.21 20.60
C ARG A 211 10.61 8.14 20.07
N ARG A 212 10.33 7.29 19.07
CA ARG A 212 8.97 7.05 18.57
C ARG A 212 8.06 6.50 19.67
N VAL A 213 8.52 5.51 20.46
CA VAL A 213 7.75 4.96 21.59
C VAL A 213 7.53 6.02 22.67
N GLN A 214 8.55 6.81 23.01
CA GLN A 214 8.43 7.89 23.99
C GLN A 214 7.34 8.90 23.60
N ALA A 215 7.36 9.36 22.34
CA ALA A 215 6.35 10.28 21.82
C ALA A 215 4.95 9.66 21.75
N ALA A 216 4.83 8.41 21.26
CA ALA A 216 3.55 7.71 21.22
C ALA A 216 2.95 7.57 22.63
N ARG A 217 3.75 7.20 23.63
CA ARG A 217 3.30 7.09 25.02
C ARG A 217 2.88 8.43 25.61
N ALA A 218 3.56 9.53 25.28
CA ALA A 218 3.17 10.86 25.74
C ALA A 218 1.78 11.25 25.19
N VAL A 219 1.56 11.06 23.89
CA VAL A 219 0.25 11.32 23.25
C VAL A 219 -0.83 10.43 23.86
N LEU A 220 -0.60 9.13 23.94
CA LEU A 220 -1.57 8.18 24.51
C LEU A 220 -1.86 8.51 25.98
N GLY A 221 -0.86 8.90 26.77
CA GLY A 221 -1.01 9.33 28.15
C GLY A 221 -1.97 10.52 28.27
N ALA A 222 -1.72 11.60 27.53
CA ALA A 222 -2.58 12.78 27.53
C ALA A 222 -4.00 12.48 27.01
N VAL A 223 -4.13 11.61 26.00
CA VAL A 223 -5.44 11.14 25.53
C VAL A 223 -6.19 10.37 26.62
N CYS A 224 -5.48 9.60 27.45
CA CYS A 224 -6.09 8.82 28.52
C CYS A 224 -6.56 9.65 29.72
N GLU A 225 -6.06 10.87 29.86
CA GLU A 225 -6.54 11.84 30.85
C GLU A 225 -7.88 12.48 30.41
N LEU A 226 -8.25 12.38 29.14
CA LEU A 226 -9.50 12.95 28.63
C LEU A 226 -10.73 12.22 29.19
N PRO A 227 -11.85 12.96 29.39
CA PRO A 227 -13.14 12.38 29.75
C PRO A 227 -13.52 11.18 28.85
N PRO A 228 -14.23 10.17 29.37
CA PRO A 228 -14.66 9.02 28.56
C PRO A 228 -15.40 9.41 27.28
N GLY A 229 -16.27 10.44 27.36
CA GLY A 229 -17.00 10.95 26.19
C GLY A 229 -16.08 11.39 25.05
N ASP A 230 -14.98 12.07 25.37
CA ASP A 230 -14.04 12.52 24.34
C ASP A 230 -13.26 11.37 23.72
N ARG A 231 -12.87 10.38 24.53
CA ARG A 231 -12.18 9.18 24.04
C ARG A 231 -13.05 8.36 23.10
N THR A 232 -14.37 8.34 23.29
CA THR A 232 -15.29 7.65 22.35
C THR A 232 -15.36 8.29 20.97
N LYS A 233 -14.93 9.56 20.81
CA LYS A 233 -14.81 10.20 19.51
C LYS A 233 -13.72 9.57 18.65
N ILE A 234 -12.73 8.89 19.26
CA ILE A 234 -11.66 8.20 18.55
C ILE A 234 -12.18 6.87 18.01
N ARG A 235 -12.51 6.84 16.71
CA ARG A 235 -13.09 5.68 16.02
C ARG A 235 -12.06 4.68 15.51
N GLY A 236 -10.79 5.08 15.50
CA GLY A 236 -9.68 4.22 15.14
C GLY A 236 -8.33 4.88 15.39
N VAL A 237 -7.27 4.07 15.45
CA VAL A 237 -5.88 4.52 15.50
C VAL A 237 -5.14 3.95 14.30
N THR A 238 -4.49 4.78 13.49
CA THR A 238 -3.58 4.33 12.43
C THR A 238 -2.13 4.45 12.90
N LEU A 239 -1.32 3.44 12.58
CA LEU A 239 0.04 3.32 13.11
C LEU A 239 1.09 3.67 12.06
N LEU A 240 1.97 4.61 12.40
CA LEU A 240 3.26 4.94 11.77
C LEU A 240 3.19 5.51 10.34
N GLY A 241 2.29 5.02 9.50
CA GLY A 241 2.20 5.34 8.08
C GLY A 241 2.75 4.22 7.20
N GLU A 242 3.01 4.53 5.94
CA GLU A 242 3.52 3.58 4.94
C GLU A 242 4.89 3.03 5.35
N LEU A 243 4.86 1.89 6.05
CA LEU A 243 6.02 1.28 6.66
C LEU A 243 6.50 0.13 5.79
N GLN A 244 7.69 0.31 5.23
CA GLN A 244 8.19 -0.54 4.17
C GLN A 244 9.72 -0.56 4.17
N GLN A 245 10.29 -1.61 3.58
CA GLN A 245 11.74 -1.70 3.43
C GLN A 245 12.24 -0.71 2.37
N MET A 246 13.41 -0.13 2.60
CA MET A 246 13.99 0.91 1.77
C MET A 246 14.85 0.36 0.63
N PHE A 247 15.14 1.21 -0.35
CA PHE A 247 16.05 0.98 -1.47
C PHE A 247 16.58 2.33 -1.98
N PRO A 248 17.73 2.37 -2.69
CA PRO A 248 18.27 3.61 -3.22
C PRO A 248 17.34 4.30 -4.22
N HIS A 249 17.39 5.63 -4.28
CA HIS A 249 16.62 6.46 -5.20
C HIS A 249 15.13 6.16 -5.10
N PHE A 250 14.55 6.27 -3.92
CA PHE A 250 13.23 5.73 -3.59
C PHE A 250 12.14 6.13 -4.60
N GLU A 251 12.12 7.38 -5.06
CA GLU A 251 11.12 7.87 -6.02
C GLU A 251 11.24 7.22 -7.42
N THR A 252 12.46 7.04 -7.93
CA THR A 252 12.72 6.54 -9.29
C THR A 252 13.07 5.05 -9.34
N GLY A 253 13.49 4.48 -8.21
CA GLY A 253 14.01 3.13 -8.04
C GLY A 253 12.97 2.07 -7.72
N ARG A 254 11.66 2.38 -7.84
CA ARG A 254 10.54 1.47 -7.46
C ARG A 254 10.40 0.24 -8.36
N GLY A 255 10.90 0.32 -9.60
CA GLY A 255 10.76 -0.73 -10.61
C GLY A 255 11.83 -1.83 -10.55
N PHE A 256 11.99 -2.53 -11.68
CA PHE A 256 12.79 -3.75 -11.82
C PHE A 256 14.23 -3.51 -12.32
N ALA A 257 14.66 -2.24 -12.35
CA ALA A 257 15.98 -1.87 -12.87
C ALA A 257 17.12 -2.47 -12.03
N LEU A 258 18.20 -2.84 -12.73
CA LEU A 258 19.47 -3.27 -12.14
C LEU A 258 20.40 -2.05 -11.93
N PRO A 259 21.34 -2.10 -10.97
CA PRO A 259 21.58 -3.19 -10.03
C PRO A 259 20.50 -3.28 -8.95
N TYR A 260 20.17 -4.50 -8.52
CA TYR A 260 19.18 -4.68 -7.47
C TYR A 260 19.81 -4.38 -6.10
N ARG A 261 19.32 -3.31 -5.47
CA ARG A 261 19.68 -2.89 -4.11
C ARG A 261 18.42 -2.69 -3.30
N VAL A 262 18.36 -3.38 -2.18
CA VAL A 262 17.26 -3.30 -1.21
C VAL A 262 17.83 -3.33 0.20
N SER A 263 17.04 -2.94 1.17
CA SER A 263 17.33 -3.08 2.60
C SER A 263 16.45 -4.17 3.21
N ASP A 264 16.82 -4.81 4.31
CA ASP A 264 17.88 -4.40 5.23
C ASP A 264 19.00 -5.46 5.32
N TYR A 265 20.26 -5.07 5.08
CA TYR A 265 21.45 -5.92 5.17
C TYR A 265 22.34 -5.56 6.38
N SER A 266 21.79 -4.88 7.39
CA SER A 266 22.50 -4.62 8.63
C SER A 266 22.88 -5.92 9.33
N ALA A 267 23.86 -5.85 10.24
CA ALA A 267 24.26 -7.02 11.04
C ALA A 267 23.07 -7.67 11.79
N SER A 268 22.11 -6.87 12.25
CA SER A 268 20.88 -7.35 12.90
C SER A 268 20.00 -8.15 11.94
N SER A 269 19.82 -7.67 10.70
CA SER A 269 19.03 -8.39 9.69
C SER A 269 19.73 -9.68 9.22
N VAL A 270 21.06 -9.68 9.09
CA VAL A 270 21.82 -10.90 8.77
C VAL A 270 21.68 -11.94 9.87
N ALA A 271 21.84 -11.55 11.13
CA ALA A 271 21.65 -12.44 12.28
C ALA A 271 20.20 -12.97 12.35
N GLY A 272 19.22 -12.07 12.24
CA GLY A 272 17.80 -12.42 12.25
C GLY A 272 17.40 -13.35 11.10
N PHE A 273 18.01 -13.20 9.91
CA PHE A 273 17.76 -14.12 8.80
C PHE A 273 18.30 -15.53 9.08
N ARG A 274 19.46 -15.64 9.72
CA ARG A 274 19.99 -16.95 10.14
C ARG A 274 19.07 -17.59 11.18
N ASP A 275 18.58 -16.82 12.15
CA ASP A 275 17.58 -17.30 13.12
C ASP A 275 16.28 -17.74 12.45
N TYR A 276 15.81 -16.96 11.48
CA TYR A 276 14.66 -17.32 10.66
C TYR A 276 14.87 -18.66 9.95
N LEU A 277 16.02 -18.86 9.30
CA LEU A 277 16.35 -20.12 8.64
C LEU A 277 16.49 -21.28 9.63
N ARG A 278 17.11 -21.07 10.80
CA ARG A 278 17.17 -22.07 11.87
C ARG A 278 15.77 -22.48 12.31
N ALA A 279 14.86 -21.53 12.51
CA ALA A 279 13.48 -21.81 12.89
C ALA A 279 12.71 -22.57 11.80
N GLN A 280 12.92 -22.24 10.52
CA GLN A 280 12.23 -22.90 9.40
C GLN A 280 12.74 -24.32 9.12
N PHE A 281 14.05 -24.55 9.22
CA PHE A 281 14.65 -25.81 8.78
C PHE A 281 15.14 -26.71 9.91
N ALA A 282 15.37 -26.16 11.12
CA ALA A 282 16.01 -26.77 12.29
C ALA A 282 17.46 -27.25 12.08
N ASP A 283 17.79 -27.78 10.90
CA ASP A 283 19.10 -28.33 10.53
C ASP A 283 19.57 -27.75 9.19
N VAL A 284 20.85 -27.38 9.11
CA VAL A 284 21.47 -26.83 7.90
C VAL A 284 21.44 -27.84 6.74
N ALA A 285 21.45 -29.15 7.02
CA ALA A 285 21.33 -30.18 5.99
C ALA A 285 19.98 -30.08 5.23
N ARG A 286 18.90 -29.73 5.93
CA ARG A 286 17.57 -29.52 5.32
C ARG A 286 17.52 -28.25 4.50
N LEU A 287 18.18 -27.18 4.96
CA LEU A 287 18.34 -25.96 4.16
C LEU A 287 19.12 -26.24 2.87
N ASN A 288 20.23 -26.97 2.98
CA ASN A 288 21.07 -27.36 1.84
C ASN A 288 20.28 -28.20 0.83
N GLN A 289 19.48 -29.17 1.31
CA GLN A 289 18.59 -29.95 0.45
C GLN A 289 17.55 -29.06 -0.28
N ALA A 290 16.94 -28.11 0.42
CA ALA A 290 15.93 -27.22 -0.15
C ALA A 290 16.49 -26.21 -1.16
N THR A 291 17.74 -25.78 -0.97
CA THR A 291 18.38 -24.74 -1.79
C THR A 291 19.40 -25.27 -2.79
N GLY A 292 19.76 -26.55 -2.71
CA GLY A 292 20.86 -27.12 -3.48
C GLY A 292 22.22 -26.47 -3.16
N ALA A 293 22.35 -25.91 -1.95
CA ALA A 293 23.58 -25.34 -1.40
C ALA A 293 24.35 -26.38 -0.57
N ALA A 294 25.49 -25.97 -0.01
CA ALA A 294 26.36 -26.83 0.78
C ALA A 294 27.02 -26.03 1.93
N TYR A 295 26.19 -25.37 2.75
CA TYR A 295 26.64 -24.67 3.95
C TYR A 295 27.04 -25.67 5.04
N ALA A 296 28.15 -25.44 5.72
CA ALA A 296 28.57 -26.24 6.87
C ALA A 296 27.77 -25.91 8.14
N SER A 297 27.25 -24.68 8.25
CA SER A 297 26.38 -24.23 9.35
C SER A 297 25.50 -23.07 8.91
N PHE A 298 24.50 -22.72 9.72
CA PHE A 298 23.68 -21.51 9.47
C PHE A 298 24.49 -20.21 9.56
N ASP A 299 25.64 -20.20 10.26
CA ASP A 299 26.48 -19.01 10.43
C ASP A 299 27.21 -18.61 9.14
N GLU A 300 27.34 -19.54 8.19
CA GLU A 300 27.89 -19.26 6.86
C GLU A 300 26.88 -18.62 5.92
N VAL A 301 25.58 -18.72 6.22
CA VAL A 301 24.55 -18.21 5.33
C VAL A 301 24.57 -16.68 5.35
N GLN A 302 24.62 -16.09 4.16
CA GLN A 302 24.49 -14.65 3.93
C GLN A 302 23.21 -14.39 3.13
N PRO A 303 22.49 -13.29 3.40
CA PRO A 303 21.43 -12.83 2.50
C PRO A 303 21.96 -12.66 1.07
N PRO A 304 21.24 -13.16 0.05
CA PRO A 304 21.67 -13.05 -1.34
C PRO A 304 21.72 -11.59 -1.79
N SER A 305 22.81 -11.17 -2.41
CA SER A 305 23.07 -9.75 -2.67
C SER A 305 23.93 -9.47 -3.91
N ARG A 306 24.57 -10.49 -4.49
CA ARG A 306 25.49 -10.37 -5.62
C ARG A 306 24.77 -10.39 -6.96
N ASP A 307 25.29 -9.67 -7.95
CA ASP A 307 24.83 -9.82 -9.33
C ASP A 307 25.62 -10.94 -10.02
N ILE A 308 24.93 -12.05 -10.32
CA ILE A 308 25.51 -13.23 -10.99
C ILE A 308 26.11 -12.93 -12.37
N ARG A 309 25.75 -11.80 -12.98
CA ARG A 309 26.22 -11.38 -14.32
C ARG A 309 27.55 -10.63 -14.28
N SER A 310 27.89 -10.03 -13.14
CA SER A 310 29.05 -9.14 -13.00
C SER A 310 29.97 -9.50 -11.83
N GLU A 311 29.49 -10.29 -10.87
CA GLU A 311 30.23 -10.67 -9.66
C GLU A 311 30.44 -12.18 -9.58
N ARG A 312 31.64 -12.58 -9.16
CA ARG A 312 31.94 -13.99 -8.86
C ARG A 312 31.18 -14.44 -7.62
N LEU A 313 30.58 -15.63 -7.70
CA LEU A 313 29.87 -16.27 -6.58
C LEU A 313 30.72 -17.39 -5.96
N ALA A 314 30.71 -17.51 -4.63
CA ALA A 314 31.21 -18.70 -3.95
C ALA A 314 30.12 -19.79 -3.89
N HIS A 315 28.88 -19.38 -3.63
CA HIS A 315 27.70 -20.24 -3.72
C HIS A 315 26.72 -19.70 -4.75
N TYR A 316 26.09 -20.58 -5.52
CA TYR A 316 25.05 -20.17 -6.47
C TYR A 316 23.92 -19.39 -5.77
N THR A 317 23.66 -19.65 -4.50
CA THR A 317 22.65 -18.94 -3.70
C THR A 317 23.00 -17.51 -3.30
N GLU A 318 24.16 -16.98 -3.66
CA GLU A 318 24.56 -15.60 -3.31
C GLU A 318 23.92 -14.52 -4.20
N HIS A 319 23.36 -14.91 -5.35
CA HIS A 319 22.88 -13.93 -6.32
C HIS A 319 21.50 -13.36 -6.01
N MET A 320 21.31 -12.07 -6.25
CA MET A 320 20.02 -11.42 -6.14
C MET A 320 19.83 -10.42 -7.28
N ASP A 321 18.67 -10.48 -7.90
CA ASP A 321 18.11 -9.45 -8.76
C ASP A 321 16.60 -9.36 -8.55
N SER A 322 15.90 -8.51 -9.32
CA SER A 322 14.44 -8.35 -9.19
C SER A 322 13.63 -9.60 -9.47
N TRP A 323 14.22 -10.63 -10.07
CA TRP A 323 13.54 -11.86 -10.50
C TRP A 323 14.07 -13.11 -9.84
N ALA A 324 15.15 -13.01 -9.05
CA ALA A 324 15.84 -14.15 -8.44
C ALA A 324 14.91 -15.05 -7.60
N HIS A 325 13.79 -14.51 -7.14
CA HIS A 325 12.76 -15.25 -6.43
C HIS A 325 11.87 -16.16 -7.32
N GLY A 326 12.03 -16.12 -8.63
CA GLY A 326 11.41 -17.05 -9.57
C GLY A 326 10.14 -16.56 -10.26
N ILE A 327 9.73 -15.30 -10.06
CA ILE A 327 8.57 -14.72 -10.75
C ILE A 327 9.05 -13.61 -11.69
N LEU A 328 8.57 -13.67 -12.93
CA LEU A 328 8.79 -12.67 -13.96
C LEU A 328 7.48 -11.93 -14.24
N PRO A 329 7.36 -10.63 -13.92
CA PRO A 329 6.24 -9.83 -14.38
C PRO A 329 6.34 -9.62 -15.89
N ILE A 330 5.24 -9.83 -16.58
CA ILE A 330 5.06 -9.53 -18.00
C ILE A 330 4.04 -8.41 -18.05
N SER A 331 4.49 -7.21 -18.37
CA SER A 331 3.69 -6.00 -18.19
C SER A 331 3.88 -5.00 -19.31
N GLY A 332 2.93 -4.10 -19.42
CA GLY A 332 2.95 -3.06 -20.42
C GLY A 332 1.77 -2.11 -20.26
N TRP A 333 1.50 -1.39 -21.34
CA TRP A 333 0.29 -0.60 -21.47
C TRP A 333 -0.29 -0.72 -22.87
N ALA A 334 -1.59 -0.49 -23.00
CA ALA A 334 -2.30 -0.47 -24.28
C ALA A 334 -3.47 0.50 -24.21
N TRP A 335 -3.75 1.16 -25.33
CA TRP A 335 -4.85 2.10 -25.47
C TRP A 335 -5.38 2.10 -26.90
N VAL A 336 -6.71 2.18 -27.03
CA VAL A 336 -7.40 2.23 -28.32
C VAL A 336 -8.34 3.44 -28.29
N PRO A 337 -8.31 4.33 -29.31
CA PRO A 337 -9.21 5.47 -29.38
C PRO A 337 -10.67 5.07 -29.20
N GLU A 338 -11.44 5.90 -28.48
CA GLU A 338 -12.89 5.74 -28.26
C GLU A 338 -13.31 4.45 -27.54
N ARG A 339 -12.34 3.65 -27.04
CA ARG A 339 -12.60 2.48 -26.20
C ARG A 339 -12.11 2.72 -24.79
N THR A 340 -13.06 2.80 -23.87
CA THR A 340 -12.78 3.12 -22.47
C THR A 340 -12.83 1.91 -21.54
N ASN A 341 -13.33 0.75 -22.00
CA ASN A 341 -13.42 -0.48 -21.20
C ASN A 341 -13.36 -1.74 -22.09
N ASP A 342 -13.07 -2.89 -21.47
CA ASP A 342 -13.07 -4.25 -22.05
C ASP A 342 -11.88 -4.67 -22.92
N LEU A 343 -10.73 -4.02 -22.76
CA LEU A 343 -9.48 -4.49 -23.34
C LEU A 343 -8.81 -5.55 -22.45
N TRP A 344 -8.31 -6.60 -23.08
CA TRP A 344 -7.57 -7.68 -22.43
C TRP A 344 -6.26 -7.93 -23.17
N VAL A 345 -5.24 -8.37 -22.45
CA VAL A 345 -3.99 -8.86 -23.05
C VAL A 345 -3.88 -10.34 -22.79
N GLN A 346 -3.69 -11.10 -23.87
CA GLN A 346 -3.34 -12.51 -23.82
C GLN A 346 -1.83 -12.66 -23.96
N VAL A 347 -1.23 -13.39 -23.03
CA VAL A 347 0.21 -13.64 -23.01
C VAL A 347 0.47 -15.08 -23.41
N TYR A 348 1.47 -15.27 -24.26
CA TYR A 348 1.89 -16.55 -24.79
C TYR A 348 3.37 -16.79 -24.47
N ARG A 349 3.72 -18.03 -24.12
CA ARG A 349 5.09 -18.49 -23.92
C ARG A 349 5.38 -19.59 -24.92
N ASN A 350 6.32 -19.35 -25.83
CA ASN A 350 6.68 -20.23 -26.95
C ASN A 350 5.45 -20.61 -27.79
N GLY A 351 4.52 -19.67 -28.01
CA GLY A 351 3.25 -19.90 -28.71
C GLY A 351 2.16 -20.56 -27.88
N GLY A 352 2.48 -21.16 -26.73
CA GLY A 352 1.47 -21.71 -25.81
C GLY A 352 0.83 -20.62 -24.95
N PHE A 353 -0.50 -20.68 -24.80
CA PHE A 353 -1.25 -19.72 -23.97
C PHE A 353 -0.81 -19.80 -22.51
N LEU A 354 -0.42 -18.65 -21.94
CA LEU A 354 -0.01 -18.53 -20.54
C LEU A 354 -1.13 -17.97 -19.67
N GLY A 355 -1.82 -16.93 -20.15
CA GLY A 355 -2.93 -16.32 -19.43
C GLY A 355 -3.46 -15.06 -20.09
N ARG A 356 -4.50 -14.50 -19.48
CA ARG A 356 -5.24 -13.34 -19.97
C ARG A 356 -5.46 -12.36 -18.82
N VAL A 357 -5.17 -11.08 -19.03
CA VAL A 357 -5.28 -10.04 -18.00
C VAL A 357 -6.00 -8.81 -18.55
N LYS A 358 -6.69 -8.07 -17.69
CA LYS A 358 -7.40 -6.85 -18.09
C LYS A 358 -6.41 -5.69 -18.24
N VAL A 359 -6.70 -4.81 -19.19
CA VAL A 359 -6.06 -3.50 -19.28
C VAL A 359 -6.87 -2.53 -18.42
N ASN A 360 -6.49 -2.40 -17.16
CA ASN A 360 -7.16 -1.55 -16.19
C ASN A 360 -6.24 -0.99 -15.10
N GLN A 361 -4.94 -1.31 -15.11
CA GLN A 361 -4.04 -0.85 -14.06
C GLN A 361 -3.57 0.58 -14.33
N GLY A 362 -3.30 1.33 -13.26
CA GLY A 362 -2.92 2.74 -13.36
C GLY A 362 -1.50 2.95 -13.91
N ARG A 363 -1.38 3.80 -14.92
CA ARG A 363 -0.15 4.26 -15.58
C ARG A 363 -0.16 5.77 -15.71
N GLN A 364 0.02 6.44 -14.57
CA GLN A 364 0.07 7.90 -14.49
C GLN A 364 1.27 8.47 -15.26
N ASP A 365 2.38 7.73 -15.30
CA ASP A 365 3.55 8.04 -16.11
C ASP A 365 3.22 8.08 -17.61
N VAL A 366 2.40 7.14 -18.09
CA VAL A 366 1.94 7.11 -19.48
C VAL A 366 1.00 8.27 -19.77
N LEU A 367 0.05 8.55 -18.88
CA LEU A 367 -0.85 9.70 -19.05
C LEU A 367 -0.09 11.05 -19.03
N GLN A 368 0.94 11.17 -18.18
CA GLN A 368 1.78 12.37 -18.15
C GLN A 368 2.59 12.53 -19.44
N ALA A 369 3.14 11.44 -19.99
CA ALA A 369 3.87 11.46 -21.25
C ALA A 369 2.94 11.59 -22.48
N LYS A 370 1.68 11.15 -22.36
CA LYS A 370 0.67 11.13 -23.42
C LYS A 370 -0.67 11.67 -22.91
N PRO A 371 -0.80 13.00 -22.70
CA PRO A 371 -2.03 13.59 -22.18
C PRO A 371 -3.26 13.35 -23.08
N GLU A 372 -3.05 13.08 -24.37
CA GLU A 372 -4.09 12.79 -25.36
C GLU A 372 -4.88 11.49 -25.07
N LEU A 373 -4.38 10.62 -24.19
CA LEU A 373 -5.09 9.38 -23.82
C LEU A 373 -6.27 9.64 -22.87
N HIS A 374 -6.23 10.76 -22.14
CA HIS A 374 -7.22 11.20 -21.14
C HIS A 374 -7.52 10.23 -19.98
N ASP A 375 -6.95 9.03 -19.97
CA ASP A 375 -7.12 8.01 -18.94
C ASP A 375 -5.77 7.36 -18.61
N ALA A 376 -5.53 7.14 -17.32
CA ALA A 376 -4.35 6.45 -16.82
C ALA A 376 -4.54 4.92 -16.71
N ASN A 377 -5.76 4.39 -16.87
CA ASN A 377 -6.04 2.94 -16.70
C ASN A 377 -5.62 2.09 -17.92
N THR A 378 -4.44 2.37 -18.47
CA THR A 378 -3.91 1.74 -19.69
C THR A 378 -2.96 0.58 -19.39
N GLY A 379 -2.62 0.34 -18.13
CA GLY A 379 -1.66 -0.65 -17.70
C GLY A 379 -2.22 -2.08 -17.62
N TRP A 380 -1.34 -3.05 -17.79
CA TRP A 380 -1.63 -4.46 -17.60
C TRP A 380 -0.39 -5.22 -17.10
N ARG A 381 -0.61 -6.30 -16.35
CA ARG A 381 0.46 -7.15 -15.83
C ARG A 381 0.00 -8.59 -15.61
N LEU A 382 0.84 -9.54 -16.01
CA LEU A 382 0.73 -10.98 -15.74
C LEU A 382 2.04 -11.47 -15.11
N ASP A 383 1.98 -12.12 -13.96
CA ASP A 383 3.17 -12.66 -13.30
C ASP A 383 3.37 -14.14 -13.67
N MET A 384 4.52 -14.47 -14.28
CA MET A 384 4.88 -15.82 -14.69
C MET A 384 5.89 -16.44 -13.72
N ASP A 385 5.57 -17.63 -13.18
CA ASP A 385 6.55 -18.46 -12.47
C ASP A 385 7.50 -19.14 -13.47
N PHE A 386 8.77 -18.74 -13.47
CA PHE A 386 9.76 -19.30 -14.38
C PHE A 386 10.59 -20.45 -13.77
N ARG A 387 10.40 -20.77 -12.48
CA ARG A 387 11.24 -21.74 -11.75
C ARG A 387 11.25 -23.14 -12.36
N LYS A 388 10.18 -23.50 -13.07
CA LYS A 388 9.99 -24.81 -13.71
C LYS A 388 10.19 -24.77 -15.22
N LEU A 389 10.58 -23.63 -15.79
CA LEU A 389 10.89 -23.56 -17.22
C LEU A 389 12.23 -24.26 -17.50
N PRO A 390 12.34 -25.02 -18.59
CA PRO A 390 13.62 -25.54 -19.05
C PRO A 390 14.63 -24.40 -19.29
N VAL A 391 15.91 -24.67 -19.04
CA VAL A 391 16.99 -23.74 -19.39
C VAL A 391 17.03 -23.54 -20.90
N GLY A 392 17.07 -22.28 -21.36
CA GLY A 392 17.12 -21.94 -22.78
C GLY A 392 16.45 -20.61 -23.14
N LEU A 393 16.38 -20.33 -24.44
CA LEU A 393 15.71 -19.16 -24.98
C LEU A 393 14.21 -19.46 -25.16
N HIS A 394 13.38 -18.63 -24.53
CA HIS A 394 11.93 -18.64 -24.66
C HIS A 394 11.43 -17.36 -25.32
N ARG A 395 10.32 -17.44 -26.05
CA ARG A 395 9.63 -16.29 -26.62
C ARG A 395 8.37 -15.97 -25.83
N ILE A 396 8.28 -14.76 -25.31
CA ILE A 396 7.08 -14.20 -24.70
C ILE A 396 6.40 -13.28 -25.71
N THR A 397 5.13 -13.51 -25.98
CA THR A 397 4.34 -12.68 -26.91
C THR A 397 3.09 -12.17 -26.21
N ALA A 398 2.86 -10.86 -26.27
CA ALA A 398 1.63 -10.22 -25.81
C ALA A 398 0.75 -9.86 -27.00
N MET A 399 -0.52 -10.23 -26.93
CA MET A 399 -1.55 -9.96 -27.93
C MET A 399 -2.69 -9.21 -27.26
N LEU A 400 -3.06 -8.04 -27.78
CA LEU A 400 -4.26 -7.32 -27.36
C LEU A 400 -5.50 -8.01 -27.92
N GLU A 401 -6.47 -8.28 -27.07
CA GLU A 401 -7.77 -8.80 -27.45
C GLU A 401 -8.80 -7.66 -27.46
N LEU A 402 -9.24 -7.28 -28.65
CA LEU A 402 -10.24 -6.22 -28.85
C LEU A 402 -11.67 -6.73 -28.62
N ALA A 403 -11.89 -8.01 -28.89
CA ALA A 403 -13.11 -8.76 -28.69
C ALA A 403 -12.73 -10.26 -28.69
N PRO A 404 -13.59 -11.16 -28.17
CA PRO A 404 -13.34 -12.59 -28.20
C PRO A 404 -12.88 -13.08 -29.59
N GLY A 405 -11.65 -13.60 -29.67
CA GLY A 405 -11.04 -14.10 -30.91
C GLY A 405 -10.41 -13.05 -31.84
N GLN A 406 -10.53 -11.75 -31.55
CA GLN A 406 -9.91 -10.67 -32.32
C GLN A 406 -8.61 -10.22 -31.63
N LEU A 407 -7.50 -10.89 -31.97
CA LEU A 407 -6.19 -10.67 -31.36
C LEU A 407 -5.29 -9.81 -32.26
N VAL A 408 -4.68 -8.77 -31.69
CA VAL A 408 -3.71 -7.89 -32.37
C VAL A 408 -2.36 -7.99 -31.65
N PRO A 409 -1.23 -8.19 -32.33
CA PRO A 409 0.08 -8.22 -31.69
C PRO A 409 0.41 -6.89 -31.00
N LEU A 410 0.82 -6.96 -29.73
CA LEU A 410 1.42 -5.82 -29.01
C LEU A 410 2.95 -5.87 -29.04
N GLY A 411 3.53 -7.07 -28.96
CA GLY A 411 4.97 -7.24 -29.01
C GLY A 411 5.42 -8.64 -28.64
N SER A 412 6.66 -8.96 -29.00
CA SER A 412 7.35 -10.18 -28.56
C SER A 412 8.71 -9.83 -27.96
N ARG A 413 9.14 -10.68 -27.02
CA ARG A 413 10.41 -10.59 -26.31
C ARG A 413 11.00 -11.98 -26.19
N ASP A 414 12.23 -12.16 -26.61
CA ASP A 414 12.97 -13.37 -26.31
C ASP A 414 13.64 -13.22 -24.95
N ILE A 415 13.56 -14.24 -24.09
CA ILE A 415 14.15 -14.26 -22.75
C ILE A 415 15.03 -15.50 -22.59
N ALA A 416 16.05 -15.41 -21.75
CA ALA A 416 16.93 -16.53 -21.43
C ALA A 416 16.65 -17.02 -20.00
N ILE A 417 16.14 -18.24 -19.86
CA ILE A 417 16.12 -18.93 -18.56
C ILE A 417 17.46 -19.62 -18.38
N MET A 418 18.16 -19.27 -17.31
CA MET A 418 19.55 -19.65 -17.08
C MET A 418 19.70 -20.47 -15.79
N ASP A 419 20.82 -21.17 -15.66
CA ASP A 419 21.18 -21.94 -14.46
C ASP A 419 22.62 -21.65 -13.99
N ARG A 420 23.06 -22.41 -12.98
CA ARG A 420 24.39 -22.31 -12.39
C ARG A 420 25.55 -22.55 -13.36
N THR A 421 25.30 -23.15 -14.53
CA THR A 421 26.35 -23.44 -15.51
C THR A 421 26.61 -22.26 -16.45
N GLN A 422 25.68 -21.31 -16.53
CA GLN A 422 25.74 -20.13 -17.39
C GLN A 422 26.10 -20.42 -18.86
N ARG A 423 25.76 -21.61 -19.37
CA ARG A 423 26.00 -21.97 -20.76
C ARG A 423 25.13 -21.14 -21.69
N THR A 424 25.59 -20.92 -22.92
CA THR A 424 24.82 -20.23 -23.97
C THR A 424 23.44 -20.88 -24.14
N PRO A 425 22.34 -20.15 -23.88
CA PRO A 425 21.00 -20.71 -23.90
C PRO A 425 20.60 -21.09 -25.33
N GLN A 426 19.97 -22.26 -25.50
CA GLN A 426 19.50 -22.73 -26.79
C GLN A 426 18.00 -22.46 -26.97
N PRO A 427 17.51 -22.20 -28.20
CA PRO A 427 16.09 -22.05 -28.49
C PRO A 427 15.26 -23.23 -28.00
N GLN A 428 14.20 -22.92 -27.24
CA GLN A 428 13.18 -23.89 -26.87
C GLN A 428 12.14 -24.04 -27.99
N ALA A 429 11.50 -25.21 -28.04
CA ALA A 429 10.45 -25.49 -29.03
C ALA A 429 9.31 -24.47 -28.94
N GLN A 430 8.83 -24.02 -30.11
CA GLN A 430 7.73 -23.06 -30.24
C GLN A 430 6.54 -23.68 -30.98
N GLN A 431 5.35 -23.23 -30.61
CA GLN A 431 4.09 -23.51 -31.30
C GLN A 431 3.66 -22.29 -32.13
N PRO A 432 2.86 -22.47 -33.20
CA PRO A 432 2.25 -21.34 -33.89
C PRO A 432 1.38 -20.51 -32.93
N LEU A 433 1.48 -19.19 -33.03
CA LEU A 433 0.54 -18.29 -32.35
C LEU A 433 -0.84 -18.36 -33.01
N PRO A 434 -1.91 -17.98 -32.28
CA PRO A 434 -3.22 -17.79 -32.88
C PRO A 434 -3.18 -16.75 -34.01
N PRO A 435 -4.11 -16.83 -34.99
CA PRO A 435 -4.21 -15.84 -36.05
C PRO A 435 -4.38 -14.42 -35.50
N SER A 436 -3.68 -13.46 -36.11
CA SER A 436 -3.79 -12.04 -35.79
C SER A 436 -4.79 -11.33 -36.69
N ALA A 437 -5.56 -10.41 -36.12
CA ALA A 437 -6.33 -9.39 -36.82
C ALA A 437 -5.48 -8.15 -37.13
N ALA A 438 -5.95 -7.30 -38.04
CA ALA A 438 -5.35 -5.99 -38.29
C ALA A 438 -5.51 -5.06 -37.07
N ALA A 439 -4.47 -4.28 -36.79
CA ALA A 439 -4.52 -3.27 -35.74
C ALA A 439 -5.50 -2.14 -36.11
N PRO A 440 -6.38 -1.71 -35.20
CA PRO A 440 -7.25 -0.57 -35.43
C PRO A 440 -6.42 0.72 -35.54
N ALA A 441 -6.93 1.69 -36.29
CA ALA A 441 -6.28 2.99 -36.42
C ALA A 441 -6.11 3.65 -35.04
N GLY A 442 -4.92 4.21 -34.79
CA GLY A 442 -4.60 4.90 -33.54
C GLY A 442 -4.35 3.99 -32.33
N LEU A 443 -4.31 2.66 -32.49
CA LEU A 443 -3.84 1.75 -31.44
C LEU A 443 -2.45 2.17 -30.98
N GLN A 444 -2.29 2.32 -29.67
CA GLN A 444 -1.00 2.56 -29.02
C GLN A 444 -0.78 1.53 -27.92
N GLY A 445 0.47 1.14 -27.69
CA GLY A 445 0.82 0.24 -26.60
C GLY A 445 2.28 -0.17 -26.63
N HIS A 446 2.74 -0.73 -25.52
CA HIS A 446 4.11 -1.19 -25.35
C HIS A 446 4.17 -2.37 -24.38
N VAL A 447 5.16 -3.25 -24.58
CA VAL A 447 5.53 -4.31 -23.63
C VAL A 447 6.80 -3.87 -22.91
N ASP A 448 6.65 -3.50 -21.65
CA ASP A 448 7.72 -2.92 -20.82
C ASP A 448 8.68 -4.00 -20.32
N ILE A 449 8.12 -5.07 -19.76
CA ILE A 449 8.86 -6.21 -19.20
C ILE A 449 8.25 -7.49 -19.79
N PRO A 450 9.06 -8.48 -20.20
CA PRO A 450 10.53 -8.54 -20.13
C PRO A 450 11.25 -7.67 -21.16
N GLU A 451 12.52 -7.38 -20.91
CA GLU A 451 13.42 -6.82 -21.93
C GLU A 451 13.91 -7.91 -22.91
N GLN A 452 14.28 -7.50 -24.13
CA GLN A 452 14.78 -8.42 -25.15
C GLN A 452 16.12 -9.04 -24.73
N LEU A 453 16.19 -10.36 -24.81
CA LEU A 453 17.34 -11.21 -24.42
C LEU A 453 17.78 -11.06 -22.95
N GLN A 454 16.89 -10.61 -22.08
CA GLN A 454 17.17 -10.58 -20.64
C GLN A 454 17.33 -12.01 -20.09
N SER A 455 18.36 -12.19 -19.26
CA SER A 455 18.63 -13.46 -18.59
C SER A 455 17.99 -13.50 -17.21
N TYR A 456 17.43 -14.65 -16.83
CA TYR A 456 16.78 -14.87 -15.55
C TYR A 456 17.38 -16.09 -14.84
N TYR A 457 17.79 -15.89 -13.59
CA TYR A 457 18.40 -16.90 -12.74
C TYR A 457 17.53 -17.10 -11.52
N TYR A 458 17.08 -18.33 -11.26
CA TYR A 458 16.36 -18.62 -10.02
C TYR A 458 17.36 -18.87 -8.89
N ASN A 459 17.22 -18.13 -7.79
CA ASN A 459 17.90 -18.37 -6.52
C ASN A 459 16.91 -18.93 -5.49
N PRO A 460 17.05 -20.18 -5.04
CA PRO A 460 16.16 -20.74 -4.02
C PRO A 460 16.29 -20.10 -2.63
N LEU A 461 17.35 -19.34 -2.34
CA LEU A 461 17.48 -18.57 -1.10
C LEU A 461 16.74 -17.21 -1.17
N ALA A 462 16.53 -16.65 -2.37
CA ALA A 462 15.91 -15.35 -2.53
C ALA A 462 14.46 -15.27 -2.00
N PRO A 463 13.56 -16.24 -2.24
CA PRO A 463 12.22 -16.23 -1.65
C PRO A 463 12.22 -16.24 -0.13
N LEU A 464 13.18 -16.95 0.50
CA LEU A 464 13.34 -17.01 1.96
C LEU A 464 13.79 -15.65 2.51
N TRP A 465 14.74 -15.01 1.83
CA TRP A 465 15.19 -13.66 2.20
C TRP A 465 14.07 -12.63 2.08
N LEU A 466 13.33 -12.65 0.97
CA LEU A 466 12.19 -11.75 0.77
C LEU A 466 11.07 -12.00 1.79
N ALA A 467 10.85 -13.25 2.21
CA ALA A 467 9.90 -13.58 3.27
C ALA A 467 10.33 -13.02 4.63
N PHE A 468 11.60 -13.17 5.00
CA PHE A 468 12.13 -12.58 6.22
C PHE A 468 12.02 -11.04 6.22
N ARG A 469 12.33 -10.38 5.10
CA ARG A 469 12.17 -8.92 4.98
C ARG A 469 10.73 -8.45 5.21
N ARG A 470 9.73 -9.20 4.71
CA ARG A 470 8.31 -8.93 4.98
C ARG A 470 7.94 -9.18 6.43
N GLN A 471 8.53 -10.21 7.06
CA GLN A 471 8.34 -10.49 8.47
C GLN A 471 8.85 -9.34 9.35
N GLN A 472 9.99 -8.72 9.04
CA GLN A 472 10.51 -7.56 9.79
C GLN A 472 9.52 -6.38 9.78
N VAL A 473 8.94 -6.06 8.62
CA VAL A 473 7.90 -5.02 8.49
C VAL A 473 6.69 -5.34 9.39
N ALA A 474 6.21 -6.58 9.36
CA ALA A 474 5.09 -7.02 10.19
C ALA A 474 5.41 -6.99 11.70
N GLN A 475 6.61 -7.41 12.10
CA GLN A 475 7.06 -7.39 13.49
C GLN A 475 7.17 -5.97 14.05
N TYR A 476 7.70 -5.03 13.25
CA TYR A 476 7.81 -3.63 13.66
C TYR A 476 6.43 -2.99 13.86
N LEU A 477 5.47 -3.26 12.96
CA LEU A 477 4.08 -2.82 13.12
C LEU A 477 3.42 -3.44 14.37
N HIS A 478 3.61 -4.74 14.59
CA HIS A 478 3.09 -5.41 15.78
C HIS A 478 3.67 -4.82 17.07
N TYR A 479 4.96 -4.46 17.09
CA TYR A 479 5.57 -3.81 18.24
C TYR A 479 4.88 -2.48 18.60
N PHE A 480 4.55 -1.63 17.63
CA PHE A 480 3.83 -0.39 17.88
C PHE A 480 2.33 -0.59 18.18
N ASP A 481 1.71 -1.62 17.61
CA ASP A 481 0.37 -2.05 17.99
C ASP A 481 0.30 -2.37 19.49
N GLN A 482 1.31 -3.06 20.03
CA GLN A 482 1.41 -3.34 21.46
C GLN A 482 1.57 -2.07 22.33
N VAL A 483 2.25 -1.04 21.82
CA VAL A 483 2.34 0.26 22.53
C VAL A 483 0.95 0.88 22.71
N VAL A 484 0.11 0.85 21.67
CA VAL A 484 -1.27 1.36 21.76
C VAL A 484 -2.15 0.42 22.60
N ALA A 485 -1.99 -0.90 22.48
CA ALA A 485 -2.73 -1.90 23.26
C ALA A 485 -2.49 -1.82 24.77
N GLN A 486 -1.40 -1.17 25.22
CA GLN A 486 -1.09 -0.92 26.64
C GLN A 486 -1.72 0.38 27.19
N SER A 487 -2.45 1.13 26.36
CA SER A 487 -3.11 2.39 26.73
C SER A 487 -4.61 2.20 26.97
N CYS A 488 -5.30 3.29 27.32
CA CYS A 488 -6.77 3.32 27.38
C CYS A 488 -7.45 3.13 26.02
N LEU A 489 -6.72 3.17 24.89
CA LEU A 489 -7.23 2.90 23.55
C LEU A 489 -7.09 1.41 23.15
N ARG A 490 -6.85 0.51 24.11
CA ARG A 490 -6.72 -0.93 23.87
C ARG A 490 -7.91 -1.58 23.16
N ASP A 491 -9.11 -1.04 23.33
CA ASP A 491 -10.33 -1.57 22.71
C ASP A 491 -10.77 -0.72 21.51
N THR A 492 -10.04 0.36 21.20
CA THR A 492 -10.20 1.14 19.97
C THR A 492 -9.60 0.37 18.79
N PRO A 493 -10.29 0.26 17.63
CA PRO A 493 -9.73 -0.40 16.47
C PRO A 493 -8.40 0.22 16.02
N ARG A 494 -7.37 -0.63 15.84
CA ARG A 494 -6.05 -0.23 15.35
C ARG A 494 -5.88 -0.69 13.91
N TYR A 495 -5.26 0.13 13.08
CA TYR A 495 -5.11 -0.11 11.66
C TYR A 495 -3.65 0.06 11.23
N THR A 496 -3.20 -0.80 10.31
CA THR A 496 -2.00 -0.51 9.50
C THR A 496 -2.24 0.73 8.63
N HIS A 497 -1.20 1.24 7.99
CA HIS A 497 -1.30 2.27 6.96
C HIS A 497 -0.35 1.89 5.84
N GLN A 498 -0.76 1.01 4.93
CA GLN A 498 0.15 0.41 3.95
C GLN A 498 -0.12 0.82 2.51
N ILE A 499 0.97 1.09 1.80
CA ILE A 499 0.99 1.25 0.35
C ILE A 499 0.63 -0.07 -0.35
N LEU A 500 0.08 0.00 -1.56
CA LEU A 500 -0.24 -1.16 -2.41
C LEU A 500 0.63 -1.15 -3.69
N PRO A 501 1.90 -1.63 -3.63
CA PRO A 501 2.78 -1.59 -4.79
C PRO A 501 2.23 -2.34 -6.01
N GLN A 502 1.47 -3.41 -5.78
CA GLN A 502 0.87 -4.21 -6.84
C GLN A 502 -0.19 -3.48 -7.68
N ALA A 503 -0.68 -2.32 -7.22
CA ALA A 503 -1.60 -1.48 -7.99
C ALA A 503 -0.89 -0.78 -9.17
N ASN A 504 0.45 -0.68 -9.14
CA ASN A 504 1.25 -0.16 -10.23
C ASN A 504 1.99 -1.32 -10.93
N PRO A 505 1.71 -1.60 -12.22
CA PRO A 505 2.32 -2.73 -12.93
C PRO A 505 3.84 -2.60 -13.05
N GLY A 506 4.38 -1.37 -13.01
CA GLY A 506 5.81 -1.09 -13.13
C GLY A 506 6.60 -1.18 -11.82
N TRP A 507 5.95 -1.42 -10.67
CA TRP A 507 6.63 -1.48 -9.38
C TRP A 507 7.00 -2.91 -8.97
N ASP A 508 8.20 -3.06 -8.41
CA ASP A 508 8.61 -4.29 -7.73
C ASP A 508 8.15 -4.27 -6.27
N GLN A 509 7.03 -4.93 -6.00
CA GLN A 509 6.47 -5.08 -4.66
C GLN A 509 7.47 -5.68 -3.64
N ASN A 510 8.46 -6.45 -4.09
CA ASN A 510 9.45 -7.04 -3.19
C ASN A 510 10.40 -5.98 -2.62
N LYS A 511 10.62 -4.86 -3.31
CA LYS A 511 11.43 -3.76 -2.77
C LYS A 511 10.84 -3.21 -1.48
N PHE A 512 9.53 -2.99 -1.46
CA PHE A 512 8.76 -2.48 -0.31
C PHE A 512 8.57 -3.52 0.81
N ALA A 513 8.47 -4.80 0.45
CA ALA A 513 8.29 -5.91 1.39
C ALA A 513 7.08 -5.74 2.37
N VAL A 514 5.95 -5.21 1.88
CA VAL A 514 4.74 -4.98 2.69
C VAL A 514 3.74 -6.14 2.68
N GLY A 515 3.96 -7.16 1.83
CA GLY A 515 2.93 -8.17 1.52
C GLY A 515 2.31 -8.90 2.71
N ASP A 516 3.07 -9.14 3.78
CA ASP A 516 2.53 -9.80 4.98
C ASP A 516 1.60 -8.92 5.82
N THR A 517 1.68 -7.61 5.63
CA THR A 517 0.89 -6.59 6.33
C THR A 517 -0.29 -6.06 5.52
N LEU A 518 -0.49 -6.57 4.29
CA LEU A 518 -1.66 -6.27 3.47
C LEU A 518 -2.87 -7.17 3.82
N ARG A 519 -3.05 -7.43 5.11
CA ARG A 519 -4.14 -8.21 5.68
C ARG A 519 -4.33 -7.85 7.16
N THR A 520 -5.49 -8.15 7.71
CA THR A 520 -5.72 -8.08 9.15
C THR A 520 -4.85 -9.12 9.88
N GLN A 521 -4.16 -8.70 10.95
CA GLN A 521 -3.23 -9.50 11.75
C GLN A 521 -3.64 -9.45 13.23
N GLY A 522 -4.38 -10.45 13.70
CA GLY A 522 -4.94 -10.42 15.06
C GLY A 522 -5.87 -9.22 15.23
N ASP A 523 -5.60 -8.38 16.23
CA ASP A 523 -6.38 -7.17 16.51
C ASP A 523 -6.00 -5.98 15.60
N LEU A 524 -4.85 -6.05 14.91
CA LEU A 524 -4.40 -5.02 13.98
C LEU A 524 -5.10 -5.20 12.63
N ARG A 525 -6.05 -4.32 12.34
CA ARG A 525 -6.84 -4.35 11.11
C ARG A 525 -6.04 -3.83 9.92
N LEU A 526 -6.42 -4.29 8.73
CA LEU A 526 -5.89 -3.75 7.48
C LEU A 526 -6.27 -2.27 7.36
N GLY A 527 -5.28 -1.39 7.21
CA GLY A 527 -5.46 -0.04 6.67
C GLY A 527 -4.49 0.21 5.51
N VAL A 528 -5.00 0.85 4.46
CA VAL A 528 -4.31 0.96 3.16
C VAL A 528 -4.45 2.32 2.52
N SER A 529 -3.40 2.74 1.82
CA SER A 529 -3.41 3.88 0.91
C SER A 529 -3.82 3.41 -0.49
N LEU A 530 -4.78 4.10 -1.10
CA LEU A 530 -5.29 3.80 -2.43
C LEU A 530 -4.91 4.90 -3.41
N TYR A 531 -4.15 4.53 -4.44
CA TYR A 531 -3.73 5.43 -5.52
C TYR A 531 -4.28 4.98 -6.87
N GLY A 532 -4.77 5.92 -7.66
CA GLY A 532 -5.24 5.67 -9.01
C GLY A 532 -6.37 4.65 -9.05
N ASN A 533 -6.23 3.66 -9.95
CA ASN A 533 -7.22 2.60 -10.17
C ASN A 533 -7.63 1.84 -8.90
N ALA A 534 -6.69 1.61 -7.96
CA ALA A 534 -6.96 0.88 -6.73
C ALA A 534 -8.09 1.50 -5.88
N SER A 535 -8.36 2.80 -6.07
CA SER A 535 -9.39 3.56 -5.37
C SER A 535 -10.80 3.30 -5.89
N TYR A 536 -10.98 2.72 -7.08
CA TYR A 536 -12.31 2.55 -7.69
C TYR A 536 -12.50 1.22 -8.45
N ASP A 537 -11.50 0.35 -8.43
CA ASP A 537 -11.58 -0.98 -9.05
C ASP A 537 -12.36 -1.98 -8.18
N PRO A 538 -13.44 -2.61 -8.70
CA PRO A 538 -14.26 -3.53 -7.94
C PRO A 538 -13.53 -4.79 -7.44
N ASP A 539 -12.56 -5.29 -8.20
CA ASP A 539 -11.79 -6.48 -7.85
C ASP A 539 -10.81 -6.17 -6.71
N THR A 540 -10.17 -5.00 -6.77
CA THR A 540 -9.34 -4.47 -5.68
C THR A 540 -10.16 -4.27 -4.41
N ALA A 541 -11.34 -3.64 -4.49
CA ALA A 541 -12.21 -3.47 -3.33
C ALA A 541 -12.67 -4.82 -2.74
N LYS A 542 -12.95 -5.82 -3.57
CA LYS A 542 -13.26 -7.19 -3.13
C LYS A 542 -12.07 -7.85 -2.42
N TRP A 543 -10.87 -7.70 -2.97
CA TRP A 543 -9.64 -8.22 -2.39
C TRP A 543 -9.35 -7.57 -1.03
N LEU A 544 -9.52 -6.25 -0.90
CA LEU A 544 -9.38 -5.53 0.36
C LEU A 544 -10.39 -6.00 1.41
N GLY A 545 -11.66 -6.15 1.02
CA GLY A 545 -12.69 -6.69 1.91
C GLY A 545 -12.32 -8.10 2.42
N SER A 546 -11.79 -8.96 1.55
CA SER A 546 -11.39 -10.32 1.92
C SER A 546 -10.19 -10.34 2.87
N ASN A 547 -9.10 -9.62 2.54
CA ASN A 547 -7.88 -9.57 3.37
C ASN A 547 -8.08 -8.78 4.66
N GLY A 548 -8.98 -7.80 4.64
CA GLY A 548 -9.40 -7.00 5.78
C GLY A 548 -10.45 -7.68 6.66
N GLN A 549 -10.92 -8.89 6.31
CA GLN A 549 -12.01 -9.58 7.00
C GLN A 549 -13.28 -8.71 7.14
N HIS A 550 -13.61 -7.96 6.09
CA HIS A 550 -14.71 -7.00 6.03
C HIS A 550 -14.67 -5.92 7.12
N ALA A 551 -13.47 -5.60 7.61
CA ALA A 551 -13.21 -4.51 8.54
C ALA A 551 -11.84 -3.89 8.28
N TYR A 552 -11.76 -3.02 7.26
CA TYR A 552 -10.53 -2.33 6.88
C TYR A 552 -10.68 -0.81 6.89
N GLY A 553 -9.56 -0.09 6.94
CA GLY A 553 -9.48 1.36 6.81
C GLY A 553 -8.89 1.77 5.46
N ILE A 554 -9.37 2.87 4.89
CA ILE A 554 -8.69 3.54 3.77
C ILE A 554 -7.99 4.75 4.38
N THR A 555 -6.69 4.63 4.60
CA THR A 555 -5.87 5.64 5.29
C THR A 555 -5.54 6.82 4.41
N GLU A 556 -5.49 6.58 3.10
CA GLU A 556 -5.35 7.61 2.06
C GLU A 556 -6.16 7.21 0.82
N PHE A 557 -6.90 8.17 0.26
CA PHE A 557 -7.76 7.97 -0.90
C PHE A 557 -7.41 8.99 -1.98
N HIS A 558 -6.64 8.53 -2.97
CA HIS A 558 -6.11 9.35 -4.06
C HIS A 558 -6.52 8.74 -5.40
N PRO A 559 -7.71 9.06 -5.94
CA PRO A 559 -8.16 8.48 -7.21
C PRO A 559 -7.32 8.86 -8.43
N LEU A 560 -6.54 9.94 -8.33
CA LEU A 560 -5.71 10.51 -9.39
C LEU A 560 -6.46 10.79 -10.70
N ARG A 561 -7.75 11.14 -10.58
CA ARG A 561 -8.62 11.62 -11.66
C ARG A 561 -9.85 12.31 -11.08
N ALA A 562 -10.47 13.14 -11.90
CA ALA A 562 -11.77 13.71 -11.58
C ALA A 562 -12.85 12.61 -11.51
N MET A 563 -13.78 12.76 -10.57
CA MET A 563 -15.03 12.02 -10.50
C MET A 563 -16.15 13.02 -10.26
N ASN A 564 -17.30 12.81 -10.90
CA ASN A 564 -18.52 13.54 -10.52
C ASN A 564 -19.16 12.89 -9.27
N ALA A 565 -20.14 13.57 -8.66
CA ALA A 565 -20.79 13.10 -7.44
C ALA A 565 -21.43 11.71 -7.58
N SER A 566 -22.03 11.39 -8.73
CA SER A 566 -22.62 10.07 -8.99
C SER A 566 -21.58 8.95 -8.99
N GLU A 567 -20.43 9.20 -9.62
CA GLU A 567 -19.31 8.28 -9.64
C GLU A 567 -18.65 8.13 -8.27
N LEU A 568 -18.34 9.23 -7.60
CA LEU A 568 -17.77 9.21 -6.26
C LEU A 568 -18.69 8.46 -5.29
N ARG A 569 -20.01 8.66 -5.36
CA ARG A 569 -20.99 7.91 -4.55
C ARG A 569 -20.91 6.40 -4.78
N ARG A 570 -20.76 5.97 -6.04
CA ARG A 570 -20.60 4.53 -6.36
C ARG A 570 -19.30 3.99 -5.78
N THR A 571 -18.21 4.74 -5.88
CA THR A 571 -16.90 4.37 -5.31
C THR A 571 -16.95 4.25 -3.78
N LEU A 572 -17.53 5.23 -3.08
CA LEU A 572 -17.71 5.18 -1.63
C LEU A 572 -18.61 3.99 -1.22
N SER A 573 -19.70 3.77 -1.96
CA SER A 573 -20.62 2.66 -1.71
C SER A 573 -19.97 1.30 -1.96
N LEU A 574 -19.10 1.18 -2.96
CA LEU A 574 -18.33 -0.02 -3.26
C LEU A 574 -17.48 -0.39 -2.04
N HIS A 575 -16.69 0.53 -1.50
CA HIS A 575 -15.85 0.26 -0.33
C HIS A 575 -16.66 0.03 0.95
N GLY A 576 -17.71 0.81 1.19
CA GLY A 576 -18.61 0.62 2.33
C GLY A 576 -19.22 -0.80 2.35
N ARG A 577 -19.71 -1.29 1.21
CA ARG A 577 -20.23 -2.66 1.07
C ARG A 577 -19.18 -3.75 1.25
N ARG A 578 -17.90 -3.44 1.00
CA ARG A 578 -16.79 -4.38 1.20
C ARG A 578 -16.26 -4.38 2.63
N GLY A 579 -16.74 -3.47 3.49
CA GLY A 579 -16.40 -3.44 4.92
C GLY A 579 -15.41 -2.35 5.32
N ALA A 580 -15.20 -1.33 4.47
CA ALA A 580 -14.45 -0.15 4.88
C ALA A 580 -15.13 0.54 6.07
N LYS A 581 -14.36 0.82 7.13
CA LYS A 581 -14.83 1.47 8.35
C LYS A 581 -14.63 2.97 8.34
N PHE A 582 -13.56 3.42 7.67
CA PHE A 582 -13.34 4.82 7.38
C PHE A 582 -12.60 5.00 6.06
N LEU A 583 -12.68 6.21 5.53
CA LEU A 583 -11.93 6.68 4.38
C LEU A 583 -11.38 8.08 4.66
N SER A 584 -10.06 8.21 4.53
CA SER A 584 -9.30 9.45 4.72
C SER A 584 -8.75 9.92 3.38
N PHE A 585 -8.81 11.23 3.15
CA PHE A 585 -8.29 11.95 1.98
C PHE A 585 -7.68 13.28 2.47
N PHE A 586 -6.75 13.86 1.72
CA PHE A 586 -6.16 15.14 2.11
C PHE A 586 -7.13 16.29 1.84
N LEU A 587 -7.22 17.22 2.79
CA LEU A 587 -8.07 18.40 2.71
C LEU A 587 -7.26 19.61 3.20
N GLU A 588 -7.24 20.68 2.40
CA GLU A 588 -6.57 21.91 2.80
C GLU A 588 -7.37 22.63 3.90
N PRO A 589 -6.71 23.11 4.97
CA PRO A 589 -7.35 23.84 6.04
C PRO A 589 -7.81 25.22 5.57
N THR A 590 -8.97 25.64 6.06
CA THR A 590 -9.52 26.97 5.82
C THR A 590 -9.88 27.63 7.13
N TRP A 591 -9.56 28.92 7.24
CA TRP A 591 -9.81 29.73 8.42
C TRP A 591 -10.51 31.02 8.03
N GLN A 592 -11.65 31.32 8.67
CA GLN A 592 -12.46 32.51 8.37
C GLN A 592 -12.81 32.67 6.87
N GLY A 593 -13.06 31.54 6.19
CA GLY A 593 -13.42 31.52 4.77
C GLY A 593 -12.25 31.81 3.82
N GLN A 594 -11.01 31.75 4.30
CA GLN A 594 -9.79 31.87 3.49
C GLN A 594 -8.94 30.60 3.63
N ALA A 595 -8.22 30.22 2.58
CA ALA A 595 -7.23 29.16 2.65
C ALA A 595 -6.12 29.55 3.64
N VAL A 596 -5.66 28.59 4.44
CA VAL A 596 -4.48 28.79 5.28
C VAL A 596 -3.25 28.56 4.40
N GLU A 597 -2.38 29.57 4.32
CA GLU A 597 -1.18 29.51 3.48
C GLU A 597 -0.23 28.40 3.98
N GLN A 598 -0.03 27.38 3.15
CA GLN A 598 0.92 26.29 3.35
C GLN A 598 1.37 25.70 2.01
N ALA A 599 2.36 24.82 2.02
CA ALA A 599 2.73 24.06 0.83
C ALA A 599 1.53 23.19 0.41
N HIS A 600 0.89 23.56 -0.71
CA HIS A 600 -0.28 22.83 -1.22
C HIS A 600 0.08 21.37 -1.48
N ASN A 601 -0.70 20.46 -0.88
CA ASN A 601 -0.53 19.04 -1.16
C ASN A 601 -1.14 18.73 -2.53
N ALA A 602 -0.34 18.17 -3.44
CA ALA A 602 -0.78 17.85 -4.80
C ALA A 602 -2.07 17.00 -4.85
N PHE A 603 -2.32 16.17 -3.84
CA PHE A 603 -3.46 15.26 -3.77
C PHE A 603 -4.62 15.77 -2.91
N SER A 604 -4.52 16.96 -2.31
CA SER A 604 -5.60 17.50 -1.48
C SER A 604 -6.83 17.85 -2.29
N PHE A 605 -7.99 17.53 -1.75
CA PHE A 605 -9.26 17.93 -2.30
C PHE A 605 -9.45 19.39 -1.94
N ASP A 606 -9.22 20.26 -2.91
CA ASP A 606 -9.26 21.70 -2.72
C ASP A 606 -9.85 22.33 -3.98
N PRO A 607 -10.75 23.32 -3.87
CA PRO A 607 -11.41 23.94 -5.01
C PRO A 607 -10.45 24.61 -5.99
N ASP A 608 -9.27 25.04 -5.52
CA ASP A 608 -8.26 25.75 -6.28
C ASP A 608 -7.11 24.83 -6.73
N ASN A 609 -7.10 23.55 -6.35
CA ASN A 609 -6.11 22.57 -6.79
C ASN A 609 -6.49 21.96 -8.17
N PRO A 610 -5.76 22.28 -9.26
CA PRO A 610 -6.05 21.77 -10.59
C PRO A 610 -5.49 20.37 -10.85
N GLN A 611 -4.65 19.85 -9.95
CA GLN A 611 -3.93 18.61 -10.16
C GLN A 611 -4.85 17.41 -9.88
N PHE A 612 -4.63 16.31 -10.61
CA PHE A 612 -5.22 14.99 -10.32
C PHE A 612 -6.76 14.94 -10.13
N GLY A 613 -7.49 15.95 -10.63
CA GLY A 613 -8.93 16.07 -10.47
C GLY A 613 -9.40 16.56 -9.10
N SER A 614 -8.51 17.08 -8.26
CA SER A 614 -8.76 17.52 -6.89
C SER A 614 -9.95 18.48 -6.75
N ALA A 615 -10.02 19.55 -7.54
CA ALA A 615 -11.16 20.48 -7.50
C ALA A 615 -12.52 19.82 -7.83
N ALA A 616 -12.54 18.86 -8.76
CA ALA A 616 -13.76 18.12 -9.08
C ALA A 616 -14.16 17.15 -7.96
N LEU A 617 -13.18 16.52 -7.31
CA LEU A 617 -13.38 15.65 -6.16
C LEU A 617 -13.89 16.43 -4.95
N TYR A 618 -13.35 17.63 -4.68
CA TYR A 618 -13.85 18.53 -3.63
C TYR A 618 -15.32 18.88 -3.84
N ARG A 619 -15.68 19.39 -5.03
CA ARG A 619 -17.08 19.74 -5.36
C ARG A 619 -18.00 18.53 -5.26
N SER A 620 -17.57 17.38 -5.76
CA SER A 620 -18.35 16.15 -5.66
C SER A 620 -18.54 15.70 -4.22
N MET A 621 -17.51 15.82 -3.37
CA MET A 621 -17.62 15.51 -1.95
C MET A 621 -18.61 16.46 -1.25
N GLN A 622 -18.56 17.75 -1.58
CA GLN A 622 -19.50 18.75 -1.07
C GLN A 622 -20.94 18.43 -1.46
N GLU A 623 -21.21 18.10 -2.73
CA GLU A 623 -22.53 17.67 -3.21
C GLU A 623 -23.05 16.39 -2.52
N LEU A 624 -22.15 15.48 -2.13
CA LEU A 624 -22.53 14.23 -1.46
C LEU A 624 -22.83 14.40 0.02
N LEU A 625 -22.20 15.38 0.69
CA LEU A 625 -22.30 15.58 2.13
C LEU A 625 -23.31 16.64 2.54
N GLN A 626 -23.64 17.58 1.65
CA GLN A 626 -24.68 18.57 1.90
C GLN A 626 -26.08 17.95 1.71
N PRO A 627 -27.09 18.41 2.49
CA PRO A 627 -28.47 17.98 2.30
C PRO A 627 -28.93 18.29 0.87
N ALA A 628 -29.73 17.39 0.27
CA ALA A 628 -30.37 17.71 -0.99
C ALA A 628 -31.22 18.99 -0.81
N PRO A 629 -31.17 19.95 -1.76
CA PRO A 629 -31.98 21.16 -1.64
C PRO A 629 -33.45 20.78 -1.49
N VAL A 630 -34.11 21.37 -0.48
CA VAL A 630 -35.55 21.22 -0.27
C VAL A 630 -36.24 21.72 -1.53
N ARG A 631 -36.94 20.82 -2.23
CA ARG A 631 -37.68 21.13 -3.45
C ARG A 631 -38.95 21.91 -3.17
#